data_AF-A0A7W1SJK1-F1
#
_entry.id   AF-A0A7W1SJK1-F1
#
_cell.length_a   1.000
_cell.length_b   1.000
_cell.length_c   1.000
_cell.angle_alpha   90.00
_cell.angle_beta   90.00
_cell.angle_gamma   90.00
#
_symmetry.space_group_name_H-M   'P 1'
#
loop_
_entity.id
_entity.type
_entity.pdbx_description
1 polymer ?
#
loop_
_entity_poly.entity_id
_entity_poly.type
_entity_poly.pdbx_seq_one_letter_code
_entity_poly.pdbx_strand_id
1 'polypeptide(L)'
;LYDSTLLAAVGGATINDGRLRSVNGWRDQSAGLASAANDSRAALMNAHFRYAVDGPGGVVESGAQVFVSPDQRTGGGRGFTAFDANSRLVDQTRIPMASVGNRLSLQSSNPLLAYWDSSGAGSAYINIATHDLQIGGTSLAYTGGSITGLAASTTYYVYVEDPTFAAGTVTYLTTTSARSILSSLGRYYVGKITTPASGGGGTSGSAGGAGGEVPT
;
A
#
# COMPACT_ATOMS: atom_id res chain seq x y z
N LEU A 1 52.02 3.51 28.52
CA LEU A 1 52.31 3.17 29.93
C LEU A 1 51.28 3.90 30.78
N TYR A 2 50.13 3.28 31.05
CA TYR A 2 49.15 3.84 31.98
C TYR A 2 49.40 3.21 33.35
N ASP A 3 49.78 4.06 34.30
CA ASP A 3 50.07 3.73 35.69
C ASP A 3 48.76 3.45 36.44
N SER A 4 48.65 2.24 36.99
CA SER A 4 47.44 1.69 37.61
C SER A 4 47.56 1.68 39.13
N THR A 5 47.74 2.84 39.75
CA THR A 5 47.81 2.97 41.22
C THR A 5 46.86 4.04 41.77
N LEU A 6 45.59 4.03 41.33
CA LEU A 6 44.54 4.79 42.02
C LEU A 6 43.89 3.92 43.12
N LEU A 7 44.59 3.75 44.24
CA LEU A 7 44.09 3.08 45.44
C LEU A 7 43.24 4.08 46.24
N ALA A 8 41.94 4.16 45.91
CA ALA A 8 40.98 4.98 46.66
C ALA A 8 40.72 4.35 48.04
N ALA A 9 41.41 4.85 49.07
CA ALA A 9 41.17 4.51 50.46
C ALA A 9 39.87 5.16 50.96
N VAL A 10 38.74 4.47 50.75
CA VAL A 10 37.48 4.77 51.44
C VAL A 10 37.43 3.90 52.70
N GLY A 11 37.72 4.49 53.86
CA GLY A 11 37.40 3.92 55.18
C GLY A 11 38.05 2.57 55.55
N GLY A 12 39.35 2.55 55.82
CA GLY A 12 40.01 1.62 56.77
C GLY A 12 39.98 0.11 56.52
N ALA A 13 39.27 -0.40 55.50
CA ALA A 13 39.23 -1.81 55.19
C ALA A 13 40.13 -2.13 53.99
N THR A 14 41.29 -2.73 54.24
CA THR A 14 42.16 -3.27 53.18
C THR A 14 41.47 -4.48 52.55
N ILE A 15 40.81 -4.27 51.41
CA ILE A 15 40.21 -5.38 50.65
C ILE A 15 41.36 -6.22 50.09
N ASN A 16 41.45 -7.48 50.53
CA ASN A 16 42.44 -8.43 50.04
C ASN A 16 42.26 -8.62 48.53
N ASP A 17 43.27 -8.25 47.74
CA ASP A 17 43.29 -8.30 46.28
C ASP A 17 42.90 -9.69 45.73
N GLY A 18 43.18 -10.76 46.49
CA GLY A 18 42.74 -12.12 46.16
C GLY A 18 41.22 -12.32 46.12
N ARG A 19 40.44 -11.57 46.94
CA ARG A 19 38.96 -11.64 46.92
C ARG A 19 38.36 -10.90 45.74
N LEU A 20 38.99 -9.82 45.25
CA LEU A 20 38.53 -9.12 44.05
C LEU A 20 38.76 -9.96 42.79
N ARG A 21 39.93 -10.62 42.68
CA ARG A 21 40.23 -11.54 41.57
C ARG A 21 39.27 -12.72 41.52
N SER A 22 38.88 -13.29 42.67
CA SER A 22 37.93 -14.40 42.68
C SER A 22 36.55 -13.96 42.22
N VAL A 23 36.02 -12.83 42.70
CA VAL A 23 34.69 -12.30 42.30
C VAL A 23 34.61 -12.03 40.80
N ASN A 24 35.64 -11.44 40.20
CA ASN A 24 35.66 -11.22 38.75
C ASN A 24 35.71 -12.55 37.97
N GLY A 25 36.48 -13.54 38.46
CA GLY A 25 36.49 -14.88 37.86
C GLY A 25 35.13 -15.59 37.88
N TRP A 26 34.36 -15.45 38.97
CA TRP A 26 32.99 -15.98 39.04
C TRP A 26 32.04 -15.30 38.06
N ARG A 27 32.17 -13.98 37.87
CA ARG A 27 31.36 -13.23 36.90
C ARG A 27 31.63 -13.71 35.47
N ASP A 28 32.90 -13.87 35.11
CA ASP A 28 33.29 -14.34 33.77
C ASP A 28 32.82 -15.77 33.49
N GLN A 29 32.91 -16.66 34.49
CA GLN A 29 32.36 -18.02 34.38
C GLN A 29 30.84 -18.03 34.18
N SER A 30 30.09 -17.18 34.89
CA SER A 30 28.63 -17.11 34.73
C SER A 30 28.21 -16.61 33.35
N ALA A 31 28.95 -15.67 32.75
CA ALA A 31 28.70 -15.19 31.40
C ALA A 31 28.97 -16.29 30.35
N GLY A 32 30.05 -17.06 30.54
CA GLY A 32 30.37 -18.21 29.68
C GLY A 32 29.28 -19.29 29.70
N LEU A 33 28.77 -19.62 30.89
CA LEU A 33 27.68 -20.60 31.06
C LEU A 33 26.36 -20.12 30.41
N ALA A 34 26.04 -18.83 30.51
CA ALA A 34 24.85 -18.26 29.87
C ALA A 34 24.94 -18.32 28.33
N SER A 35 26.12 -18.07 27.77
CA SER A 35 26.36 -18.23 26.32
C SER A 35 26.18 -19.68 25.90
N ALA A 36 26.84 -20.62 26.60
CA ALA A 36 26.76 -22.05 26.29
C ALA A 36 25.32 -22.60 26.37
N ALA A 37 24.50 -22.09 27.30
CA ALA A 37 23.09 -22.45 27.42
C ALA A 37 22.26 -21.94 26.22
N ASN A 38 22.52 -20.71 25.75
CA ASN A 38 21.85 -20.16 24.57
C ASN A 38 22.26 -20.92 23.29
N ASP A 39 23.53 -21.25 23.13
CA ASP A 39 24.05 -22.03 22.00
C ASP A 39 23.43 -23.44 21.97
N SER A 40 23.31 -24.08 23.14
CA SER A 40 22.67 -25.39 23.27
C SER A 40 21.18 -25.34 22.91
N ARG A 41 20.46 -24.28 23.31
CA ARG A 41 19.05 -24.09 22.96
C ARG A 41 18.85 -23.87 21.45
N ALA A 42 19.73 -23.10 20.81
CA ALA A 42 19.69 -22.89 19.36
C ALA A 42 19.99 -24.19 18.58
N ALA A 43 20.98 -24.98 19.04
CA ALA A 43 21.30 -26.28 18.44
C ALA A 43 20.11 -27.25 18.52
N LEU A 44 19.41 -27.29 19.66
CA LEU A 44 18.25 -28.16 19.85
C LEU A 44 17.06 -27.73 18.97
N MET A 45 16.82 -26.42 18.80
CA MET A 45 15.80 -25.91 17.86
C MET A 45 16.12 -26.29 16.40
N ASN A 46 17.38 -26.18 15.99
CA ASN A 46 17.80 -26.61 14.65
C ASN A 46 17.64 -28.12 14.43
N ALA A 47 17.93 -28.94 15.44
CA ALA A 47 17.76 -30.39 15.37
C ALA A 47 16.28 -30.77 15.23
N HIS A 48 15.39 -30.13 16.00
CA HIS A 48 13.94 -30.33 15.88
C HIS A 48 13.41 -29.93 14.50
N PHE A 49 13.89 -28.81 13.94
CA PHE A 49 13.48 -28.38 12.61
C PHE A 49 13.90 -29.39 11.53
N ARG A 50 15.14 -29.89 11.58
CA ARG A 50 15.62 -30.93 10.65
C ARG A 50 14.78 -32.21 10.76
N TYR A 51 14.51 -32.69 11.97
CA TYR A 51 13.68 -33.89 12.14
C TYR A 51 12.25 -33.74 11.63
N ALA A 52 11.66 -32.54 11.75
CA ALA A 52 10.33 -32.26 11.22
C ALA A 52 10.29 -32.18 9.69
N VAL A 53 11.37 -31.69 9.06
CA VAL A 53 11.50 -31.61 7.60
C VAL A 53 11.87 -32.97 6.99
N ASP A 54 12.74 -33.73 7.66
CA ASP A 54 13.31 -34.99 7.18
C ASP A 54 12.64 -36.22 7.83
N GLY A 55 11.39 -36.09 8.31
CA GLY A 55 10.65 -37.20 8.93
C GLY A 55 10.67 -38.47 8.07
N PRO A 56 10.40 -39.67 8.63
CA PRO A 56 10.75 -40.99 8.07
C PRO A 56 10.14 -41.38 6.70
N GLY A 57 9.52 -40.45 5.96
CA GLY A 57 9.14 -40.61 4.56
C GLY A 57 9.35 -39.34 3.70
N GLY A 58 10.03 -38.31 4.20
CA GLY A 58 10.26 -37.05 3.48
C GLY A 58 11.56 -37.08 2.68
N VAL A 59 11.50 -37.45 1.41
CA VAL A 59 12.60 -37.20 0.47
C VAL A 59 12.54 -35.71 0.13
N VAL A 60 13.37 -34.89 0.80
CA VAL A 60 13.60 -33.53 0.33
C VAL A 60 14.43 -33.64 -0.94
N GLU A 61 13.79 -33.44 -2.10
CA GLU A 61 14.48 -33.41 -3.37
C GLU A 61 15.64 -32.40 -3.27
N SER A 62 16.84 -32.85 -3.65
CA SER A 62 18.08 -32.07 -3.68
C SER A 62 17.94 -30.88 -4.62
N GLY A 63 17.32 -29.80 -4.13
CA GLY A 63 16.98 -28.62 -4.92
C GLY A 63 15.91 -27.72 -4.28
N ALA A 64 15.14 -28.20 -3.29
CA ALA A 64 14.19 -27.38 -2.56
C ALA A 64 14.91 -26.43 -1.57
N GLN A 65 15.34 -25.28 -2.06
CA GLN A 65 15.82 -24.19 -1.21
C GLN A 65 14.63 -23.61 -0.44
N VAL A 66 14.54 -23.95 0.85
CA VAL A 66 13.60 -23.30 1.77
C VAL A 66 14.11 -21.88 2.03
N PHE A 67 13.56 -20.91 1.30
CA PHE A 67 13.80 -19.49 1.56
C PHE A 67 13.07 -19.09 2.84
N VAL A 68 13.65 -19.39 3.99
CA VAL A 68 13.28 -18.72 5.24
C VAL A 68 13.90 -17.33 5.17
N SER A 69 13.11 -16.32 4.82
CA SER A 69 13.59 -14.94 4.82
C SER A 69 14.15 -14.62 6.21
N PRO A 70 15.43 -14.25 6.34
CA PRO A 70 16.08 -14.06 7.65
C PRO A 70 15.50 -12.88 8.46
N ASP A 71 14.60 -12.08 7.87
CA ASP A 71 13.95 -10.93 8.50
C ASP A 71 12.49 -11.18 8.94
N GLN A 72 12.10 -12.43 9.17
CA GLN A 72 10.89 -12.71 9.95
C GLN A 72 11.20 -12.46 11.43
N ARG A 73 11.20 -11.17 11.84
CA ARG A 73 11.22 -10.76 13.25
C ARG A 73 10.09 -11.46 14.00
N THR A 74 10.46 -12.53 14.71
CA THR A 74 9.64 -13.24 15.68
C THR A 74 9.22 -12.28 16.79
N GLY A 75 8.04 -11.70 16.68
CA GLY A 75 7.42 -10.93 17.76
C GLY A 75 6.59 -9.76 17.27
N GLY A 76 5.34 -10.02 16.88
CA GLY A 76 4.33 -8.98 16.73
C GLY A 76 3.41 -9.14 15.51
N GLY A 77 2.50 -10.12 15.57
CA GLY A 77 1.27 -10.15 14.77
C GLY A 77 1.46 -10.42 13.27
N ARG A 78 1.18 -11.67 12.86
CA ARG A 78 0.87 -12.11 11.48
C ARG A 78 1.11 -11.02 10.43
N GLY A 79 2.34 -10.91 9.95
CA GLY A 79 2.65 -10.06 8.79
C GLY A 79 1.91 -10.64 7.59
N PHE A 80 0.67 -10.20 7.40
CA PHE A 80 0.01 -10.37 6.11
C PHE A 80 0.91 -9.65 5.12
N THR A 81 1.42 -10.36 4.11
CA THR A 81 1.98 -9.70 2.93
C THR A 81 0.81 -8.94 2.33
N ALA A 82 0.65 -7.71 2.80
CA ALA A 82 -0.51 -6.92 2.49
C ALA A 82 -0.52 -6.62 1.01
N PHE A 83 0.64 -6.63 0.36
CA PHE A 83 0.82 -6.23 -1.03
C PHE A 83 1.17 -7.40 -1.98
N ASP A 84 0.64 -7.36 -3.20
CA ASP A 84 0.97 -8.24 -4.31
C ASP A 84 2.32 -7.85 -4.96
N ALA A 85 2.71 -8.57 -6.02
CA ALA A 85 3.96 -8.31 -6.76
C ALA A 85 4.03 -6.89 -7.39
N ASN A 86 2.90 -6.19 -7.48
CA ASN A 86 2.79 -4.82 -7.97
C ASN A 86 2.61 -3.80 -6.84
N SER A 87 2.91 -4.18 -5.60
CA SER A 87 2.74 -3.35 -4.40
C SER A 87 1.26 -2.96 -4.12
N ARG A 88 0.27 -3.78 -4.49
CA ARG A 88 -1.16 -3.52 -4.21
C ARG A 88 -1.75 -4.40 -3.14
N LEU A 89 -2.69 -3.88 -2.36
CA LEU A 89 -3.33 -4.66 -1.29
C LEU A 89 -4.00 -5.96 -1.82
N VAL A 90 -3.55 -7.13 -1.36
CA VAL A 90 -4.05 -8.47 -1.73
C VAL A 90 -5.53 -8.64 -1.35
N ASP A 91 -5.95 -7.99 -0.27
CA ASP A 91 -7.33 -8.01 0.23
C ASP A 91 -7.78 -6.60 0.62
N GLN A 92 -8.52 -5.96 -0.28
CA GLN A 92 -9.06 -4.61 -0.07
C GLN A 92 -10.20 -4.56 0.96
N THR A 93 -10.77 -5.71 1.34
CA THR A 93 -11.85 -5.76 2.36
C THR A 93 -11.35 -5.41 3.76
N ARG A 94 -10.03 -5.35 3.95
CA ARG A 94 -9.36 -5.06 5.22
C ARG A 94 -8.84 -3.63 5.34
N ILE A 95 -9.08 -2.77 4.35
CA ILE A 95 -8.73 -1.35 4.46
C ILE A 95 -9.70 -0.70 5.45
N PRO A 96 -9.23 -0.06 6.53
CA PRO A 96 -10.11 0.68 7.44
C PRO A 96 -10.93 1.67 6.63
N MET A 97 -12.25 1.56 6.68
CA MET A 97 -13.22 2.49 6.05
C MET A 97 -13.21 3.87 6.71
N ALA A 98 -12.10 4.30 7.31
CA ALA A 98 -11.90 5.65 7.81
C ALA A 98 -11.65 6.59 6.61
N SER A 99 -12.67 6.69 5.76
CA SER A 99 -12.84 7.76 4.82
C SER A 99 -13.51 8.91 5.56
N VAL A 100 -12.83 10.05 5.65
CA VAL A 100 -13.42 11.28 6.20
C VAL A 100 -14.58 11.66 5.26
N GLY A 101 -15.81 11.35 5.67
CA GLY A 101 -17.02 11.60 4.90
C GLY A 101 -17.34 10.59 3.78
N ASN A 102 -16.80 9.36 3.81
CA ASN A 102 -17.01 8.31 2.79
C ASN A 102 -16.54 8.66 1.36
N ARG A 103 -15.72 9.70 1.21
CA ARG A 103 -14.99 10.03 -0.02
C ARG A 103 -13.67 9.25 -0.08
N LEU A 104 -13.62 8.18 -0.88
CA LEU A 104 -12.38 7.42 -1.15
C LEU A 104 -11.44 8.16 -2.11
N SER A 105 -11.99 9.07 -2.91
CA SER A 105 -11.25 10.01 -3.74
C SER A 105 -12.06 11.30 -3.94
N LEU A 106 -11.37 12.42 -4.13
CA LEU A 106 -11.97 13.71 -4.41
C LEU A 106 -11.34 14.32 -5.66
N GLN A 107 -12.19 14.74 -6.59
CA GLN A 107 -11.77 15.54 -7.73
C GLN A 107 -11.72 17.02 -7.33
N SER A 108 -10.72 17.75 -7.83
CA SER A 108 -10.56 19.19 -7.53
C SER A 108 -11.70 20.05 -8.09
N SER A 109 -12.34 19.63 -9.19
CA SER A 109 -13.51 20.28 -9.79
C SER A 109 -14.29 19.29 -10.66
N ASN A 110 -15.46 19.69 -11.16
CA ASN A 110 -16.22 18.90 -12.14
C ASN A 110 -15.63 19.12 -13.55
N PRO A 111 -14.94 18.12 -14.14
CA PRO A 111 -14.21 18.35 -15.39
C PRO A 111 -15.06 18.16 -16.63
N LEU A 112 -16.33 17.72 -16.51
CA LEU A 112 -17.13 17.26 -17.63
C LEU A 112 -18.07 18.35 -18.15
N LEU A 113 -17.91 18.68 -19.44
CA LEU A 113 -18.80 19.53 -20.21
C LEU A 113 -19.21 18.80 -21.48
N ALA A 114 -20.49 18.78 -21.83
CA ALA A 114 -20.98 18.17 -23.07
C ALA A 114 -21.63 19.22 -23.96
N TYR A 115 -21.46 19.03 -25.26
CA TYR A 115 -21.91 19.95 -26.29
C TYR A 115 -22.51 19.16 -27.45
N TRP A 116 -23.39 19.82 -28.20
CA TRP A 116 -23.86 19.33 -29.48
C TRP A 116 -23.00 19.93 -30.58
N ASP A 117 -22.36 19.07 -31.39
CA ASP A 117 -21.73 19.50 -32.62
C ASP A 117 -22.79 19.53 -33.72
N SER A 118 -23.12 20.74 -34.18
CA SER A 118 -24.04 20.98 -35.28
C SER A 118 -23.39 20.82 -36.66
N SER A 119 -22.09 20.56 -36.73
CA SER A 119 -21.36 20.37 -37.98
C SER A 119 -21.47 18.93 -38.49
N GLY A 120 -21.78 18.77 -39.79
CA GLY A 120 -21.80 17.47 -40.46
C GLY A 120 -22.91 16.52 -40.01
N ALA A 121 -22.56 15.48 -39.24
CA ALA A 121 -23.42 14.35 -38.92
C ALA A 121 -24.32 14.54 -37.68
N GLY A 122 -24.15 15.65 -36.94
CA GLY A 122 -24.93 15.92 -35.73
C GLY A 122 -24.62 14.91 -34.62
N SER A 123 -23.60 15.17 -33.82
CA SER A 123 -23.25 14.27 -32.70
C SER A 123 -22.93 15.06 -31.43
N ALA A 124 -23.16 14.43 -30.28
CA ALA A 124 -22.71 15.00 -29.03
C ALA A 124 -21.22 14.70 -28.82
N TYR A 125 -20.54 15.59 -28.11
CA TYR A 125 -19.19 15.35 -27.61
C TYR A 125 -19.06 15.81 -26.15
N ILE A 126 -18.12 15.21 -25.43
CA ILE A 126 -17.78 15.53 -24.05
C ILE A 126 -16.35 16.08 -24.04
N ASN A 127 -16.18 17.31 -23.57
CA ASN A 127 -14.89 17.86 -23.20
C ASN A 127 -14.61 17.54 -21.72
N ILE A 128 -13.40 17.07 -21.47
CA ILE A 128 -12.86 16.81 -20.14
C ILE A 128 -11.76 17.83 -19.88
N ALA A 129 -11.95 18.71 -18.91
CA ALA A 129 -10.91 19.62 -18.45
C ALA A 129 -9.80 18.86 -17.70
N THR A 130 -8.58 19.41 -17.71
CA THR A 130 -7.50 18.95 -16.81
C THR A 130 -7.99 19.03 -15.36
N HIS A 131 -7.74 17.98 -14.59
CA HIS A 131 -8.21 17.88 -13.22
C HIS A 131 -7.25 17.05 -12.37
N ASP A 132 -7.37 17.23 -11.05
CA ASP A 132 -6.60 16.47 -10.08
C ASP A 132 -7.49 15.48 -9.35
N LEU A 133 -6.94 14.29 -9.10
CA LEU A 133 -7.53 13.25 -8.29
C LEU A 133 -6.73 13.11 -6.99
N GLN A 134 -7.36 13.45 -5.87
CA GLN A 134 -6.79 13.21 -4.54
C GLN A 134 -7.07 11.76 -4.12
N ILE A 135 -6.02 10.96 -3.92
CA ILE A 135 -6.10 9.62 -3.34
C ILE A 135 -5.18 9.55 -2.12
N GLY A 136 -5.78 9.37 -0.93
CA GLY A 136 -5.04 9.44 0.32
C GLY A 136 -4.30 10.77 0.47
N GLY A 137 -2.98 10.72 0.65
CA GLY A 137 -2.11 11.90 0.74
C GLY A 137 -1.53 12.40 -0.58
N THR A 138 -1.83 11.76 -1.72
CA THR A 138 -1.24 12.10 -3.03
C THR A 138 -2.28 12.72 -3.95
N SER A 139 -1.87 13.77 -4.67
CA SER A 139 -2.64 14.37 -5.75
C SER A 139 -2.10 13.89 -7.10
N LEU A 140 -2.98 13.39 -7.97
CA LEU A 140 -2.66 12.88 -9.29
C LEU A 140 -3.26 13.78 -10.37
N ALA A 141 -2.42 14.38 -11.20
CA ALA A 141 -2.86 15.31 -12.25
C ALA A 141 -3.17 14.57 -13.57
N TYR A 142 -4.40 14.67 -14.05
CA TYR A 142 -4.86 14.09 -15.32
C TYR A 142 -5.02 15.18 -16.38
N THR A 143 -4.39 14.98 -17.54
CA THR A 143 -4.52 15.87 -18.70
C THR A 143 -5.91 15.73 -19.30
N GLY A 144 -6.56 16.86 -19.61
CA GLY A 144 -7.88 16.86 -20.27
C GLY A 144 -7.90 16.23 -21.66
N GLY A 145 -9.09 16.09 -22.23
CA GLY A 145 -9.32 15.49 -23.55
C GLY A 145 -10.75 15.66 -24.04
N SER A 146 -11.10 14.99 -25.13
CA SER A 146 -12.47 15.03 -25.69
C SER A 146 -12.91 13.66 -26.21
N ILE A 147 -14.19 13.35 -26.06
CA ILE A 147 -14.84 12.16 -26.61
C ILE A 147 -15.95 12.63 -27.57
N THR A 148 -15.90 12.18 -28.82
CA THR A 148 -16.82 12.60 -29.90
C THR A 148 -17.70 11.43 -30.37
N GLY A 149 -18.70 11.71 -31.20
CA GLY A 149 -19.52 10.67 -31.83
C GLY A 149 -20.53 10.03 -30.88
N LEU A 150 -20.98 10.77 -29.87
CA LEU A 150 -21.92 10.29 -28.86
C LEU A 150 -23.36 10.57 -29.28
N ALA A 151 -24.29 9.73 -28.81
CA ALA A 151 -25.71 9.90 -29.03
C ALA A 151 -26.24 11.09 -28.22
N ALA A 152 -27.21 11.83 -28.77
CA ALA A 152 -27.92 12.89 -28.05
C ALA A 152 -28.72 12.34 -26.85
N SER A 153 -29.02 13.21 -25.88
CA SER A 153 -29.88 12.90 -24.71
C SER A 153 -29.55 11.59 -23.98
N THR A 154 -28.29 11.17 -24.01
CA THR A 154 -27.84 9.88 -23.45
C THR A 154 -26.92 10.14 -22.27
N THR A 155 -27.14 9.41 -21.18
CA THR A 155 -26.27 9.45 -20.00
C THR A 155 -25.07 8.57 -20.22
N TYR A 156 -23.88 9.18 -20.19
CA TYR A 156 -22.61 8.48 -20.23
C TYR A 156 -21.89 8.59 -18.89
N TYR A 157 -21.21 7.51 -18.55
CA TYR A 157 -20.26 7.44 -17.46
C TYR A 157 -18.85 7.49 -18.04
N VAL A 158 -18.08 8.50 -17.65
CA VAL A 158 -16.72 8.75 -18.13
C VAL A 158 -15.73 8.13 -17.15
N TYR A 159 -14.77 7.38 -17.67
CA TYR A 159 -13.73 6.73 -16.89
C TYR A 159 -12.42 6.65 -17.68
N VAL A 160 -11.34 6.33 -17.00
CA VAL A 160 -10.03 6.04 -17.60
C VAL A 160 -9.55 4.68 -17.11
N GLU A 161 -8.77 3.98 -17.93
CA GLU A 161 -8.06 2.78 -17.53
C GLU A 161 -6.63 3.18 -17.15
N ASP A 162 -6.38 3.32 -15.86
CA ASP A 162 -5.08 3.66 -15.29
C ASP A 162 -4.75 2.67 -14.15
N PRO A 163 -4.37 1.43 -14.48
CA PRO A 163 -4.12 0.40 -13.46
C PRO A 163 -3.01 0.81 -12.49
N THR A 164 -2.03 1.58 -12.95
CA THR A 164 -0.88 1.99 -12.15
C THR A 164 -1.09 3.29 -11.39
N PHE A 165 -2.21 3.98 -11.58
CA PHE A 165 -2.44 5.34 -11.07
C PHE A 165 -1.28 6.29 -11.43
N ALA A 166 -0.77 6.16 -12.66
CA ALA A 166 0.39 6.93 -13.12
C ALA A 166 0.02 8.38 -13.45
N ALA A 167 -1.27 8.67 -13.64
CA ALA A 167 -1.79 9.97 -14.04
C ALA A 167 -1.21 10.45 -15.39
N GLY A 168 -1.28 11.76 -15.66
CA GLY A 168 -0.76 12.37 -16.88
C GLY A 168 -1.70 12.25 -18.08
N THR A 169 -1.18 11.86 -19.23
CA THR A 169 -1.97 11.70 -20.46
C THR A 169 -2.64 10.34 -20.48
N VAL A 170 -3.97 10.33 -20.44
CA VAL A 170 -4.79 9.12 -20.41
C VAL A 170 -5.81 9.11 -21.54
N THR A 171 -6.32 7.93 -21.88
CA THR A 171 -7.44 7.79 -22.80
C THR A 171 -8.75 7.77 -22.03
N TYR A 172 -9.62 8.73 -22.29
CA TYR A 172 -10.96 8.76 -21.72
C TYR A 172 -11.90 7.84 -22.48
N LEU A 173 -12.66 7.05 -21.74
CA LEU A 173 -13.62 6.09 -22.24
C LEU A 173 -15.00 6.41 -21.68
N THR A 174 -16.04 6.00 -22.40
CA THR A 174 -17.43 6.14 -21.98
C THR A 174 -18.17 4.81 -21.99
N THR A 175 -19.11 4.66 -21.07
CA THR A 175 -20.10 3.57 -21.07
C THR A 175 -21.48 4.11 -20.68
N THR A 176 -22.54 3.43 -21.11
CA THR A 176 -23.91 3.71 -20.64
C THR A 176 -24.31 2.83 -19.45
N SER A 177 -23.46 1.86 -19.07
CA SER A 177 -23.68 0.96 -17.94
C SER A 177 -22.80 1.32 -16.76
N ALA A 178 -23.41 1.77 -15.65
CA ALA A 178 -22.70 2.04 -14.41
C ALA A 178 -21.91 0.83 -13.89
N ARG A 179 -22.43 -0.39 -14.12
CA ARG A 179 -21.79 -1.64 -13.67
C ARG A 179 -20.46 -1.89 -14.37
N SER A 180 -20.32 -1.46 -15.63
CA SER A 180 -19.08 -1.64 -16.37
C SER A 180 -17.93 -0.90 -15.67
N ILE A 181 -18.16 0.28 -15.09
CA ILE A 181 -17.11 1.06 -14.42
C ILE A 181 -16.44 0.25 -13.30
N LEU A 182 -17.21 -0.60 -12.61
CA LEU A 182 -16.75 -1.39 -11.47
C LEU A 182 -16.09 -2.73 -11.87
N SER A 183 -16.03 -3.06 -13.17
CA SER A 183 -15.58 -4.39 -13.61
C SER A 183 -14.06 -4.56 -13.67
N SER A 184 -13.27 -3.53 -13.35
CA SER A 184 -11.81 -3.56 -13.35
C SER A 184 -11.26 -2.66 -12.24
N LEU A 185 -10.25 -3.15 -11.52
CA LEU A 185 -9.59 -2.41 -10.45
C LEU A 185 -8.73 -1.23 -10.95
N GLY A 186 -8.40 -1.20 -12.24
CA GLY A 186 -7.64 -0.12 -12.86
C GLY A 186 -8.50 1.03 -13.39
N ARG A 187 -9.82 1.00 -13.14
CA ARG A 187 -10.72 2.05 -13.63
C ARG A 187 -10.80 3.19 -12.65
N TYR A 188 -10.46 4.38 -13.11
CA TYR A 188 -10.77 5.61 -12.40
C TYR A 188 -12.02 6.25 -13.01
N TYR A 189 -13.05 6.43 -12.18
CA TYR A 189 -14.31 7.06 -12.56
C TYR A 189 -14.21 8.58 -12.50
N VAL A 190 -14.38 9.24 -13.65
CA VAL A 190 -14.27 10.69 -13.77
C VAL A 190 -15.60 11.37 -13.45
N GLY A 191 -16.73 10.77 -13.80
CA GLY A 191 -18.04 11.35 -13.56
C GLY A 191 -19.11 10.86 -14.52
N LYS A 192 -20.32 11.40 -14.36
CA LYS A 192 -21.45 11.14 -15.27
C LYS A 192 -21.89 12.42 -15.94
N ILE A 193 -22.36 12.33 -17.16
CA ILE A 193 -22.92 13.47 -17.89
C ILE A 193 -24.00 12.99 -18.85
N THR A 194 -25.09 13.74 -18.93
CA THR A 194 -26.10 13.54 -19.96
C THR A 194 -25.80 14.50 -21.10
N THR A 195 -25.52 13.95 -22.28
CA THR A 195 -25.28 14.75 -23.48
C THR A 195 -26.52 15.59 -23.82
N PRO A 196 -26.35 16.77 -24.42
CA PRO A 196 -27.48 17.60 -24.81
C PRO A 196 -28.40 16.91 -25.83
N ALA A 197 -29.62 17.40 -25.93
CA ALA A 197 -30.51 17.06 -27.03
C ALA A 197 -29.90 17.54 -28.37
N SER A 198 -30.32 16.93 -29.48
CA SER A 198 -29.90 17.36 -30.82
C SER A 198 -30.25 18.83 -31.04
N GLY A 199 -29.25 19.66 -31.37
CA GLY A 199 -29.41 21.11 -31.51
C GLY A 199 -29.54 21.89 -30.20
N GLY A 200 -29.39 21.22 -29.05
CA GLY A 200 -29.45 21.84 -27.73
C GLY A 200 -28.17 22.57 -27.33
N GLY A 201 -28.27 23.41 -26.29
CA GLY A 201 -27.12 24.04 -25.64
C GLY A 201 -26.29 23.06 -24.81
N GLY A 202 -25.10 23.47 -24.37
CA GLY A 202 -24.21 22.61 -23.58
C GLY A 202 -24.82 22.18 -22.24
N THR A 203 -24.39 21.02 -21.75
CA THR A 203 -24.74 20.48 -20.43
C THR A 203 -23.47 20.32 -19.59
N SER A 204 -23.61 20.44 -18.27
CA SER A 204 -22.55 20.15 -17.30
C SER A 204 -22.74 18.76 -16.68
N GLY A 205 -21.65 18.05 -16.45
CA GLY A 205 -21.69 16.74 -15.79
C GLY A 205 -21.86 16.83 -14.28
N SER A 206 -21.68 15.71 -13.60
CA SER A 206 -21.41 15.65 -12.16
C SER A 206 -20.07 14.95 -11.95
N ALA A 207 -19.22 15.54 -11.11
CA ALA A 207 -17.94 14.98 -10.71
C ALA A 207 -18.11 13.56 -10.12
N GLY A 208 -17.16 12.68 -10.41
CA GLY A 208 -17.08 11.33 -9.90
C GLY A 208 -16.56 11.28 -8.45
N GLY A 209 -17.28 11.92 -7.53
CA GLY A 209 -17.01 11.84 -6.09
C GLY A 209 -18.12 11.05 -5.39
N ALA A 210 -17.78 9.95 -4.71
CA ALA A 210 -18.71 9.26 -3.82
C ALA A 210 -18.97 10.13 -2.59
N GLY A 211 -19.97 11.00 -2.64
CA GLY A 211 -20.41 11.77 -1.47
C GLY A 211 -21.16 13.01 -1.90
N GLY A 212 -22.49 12.95 -1.70
CA GLY A 212 -23.47 13.94 -2.10
C GLY A 212 -23.00 15.39 -2.00
N GLU A 213 -23.40 16.16 -2.99
CA GLU A 213 -23.36 17.61 -2.99
C GLU A 213 -23.94 18.10 -1.66
N VAL A 214 -23.09 18.69 -0.81
CA VAL A 214 -23.58 19.47 0.33
C VAL A 214 -24.01 20.79 -0.29
N PRO A 215 -25.31 21.15 -0.25
CA PRO A 215 -25.73 22.46 -0.71
C PRO A 215 -25.06 23.51 0.17
N THR A 216 -24.36 24.46 -0.43
CA THR A 216 -23.94 25.71 0.22
C THR A 216 -25.07 26.70 0.26
#